data_AF-A0A659UAR6-F1
#
_entry.id   AF-A0A659UAR6-F1
#
_cell.length_a   1.000
_cell.length_b   1.000
_cell.length_c   1.000
_cell.angle_alpha   90.00
_cell.angle_beta   90.00
_cell.angle_gamma   90.00
#
_symmetry.space_group_name_H-M   'P 1'
#
loop_
_entity.id
_entity.type
_entity.pdbx_description
1 polymer ?
#
loop_
_entity_poly.entity_id
_entity_poly.type
_entity_poly.pdbx_seq_one_letter_code
_entity_poly.pdbx_strand_id
1 'polypeptide(L)' 'FDSIVLVAPPVVLGAMRKKLHKEVGDKVTAEIPKTMTNHDISEIEALLQAA' A
#
# COMPACT_ATOMS: atom_id res chain seq x y z
N PHE A 1 -11.76 -0.91 9.41
CA PHE A 1 -11.00 -0.92 8.14
C PHE A 1 -11.14 -2.30 7.56
N ASP A 2 -11.74 -2.44 6.37
CA ASP A 2 -12.01 -3.73 5.74
C ASP A 2 -11.03 -4.07 4.61
N SER A 3 -10.32 -3.09 4.07
CA SER A 3 -9.28 -3.29 3.06
C SER A 3 -8.23 -2.18 3.15
N ILE A 4 -6.97 -2.55 3.12
CA ILE A 4 -5.83 -1.64 3.23
C ILE A 4 -4.94 -1.82 2.00
N VAL A 5 -4.56 -0.73 1.37
CA VAL A 5 -3.60 -0.72 0.27
C VAL A 5 -2.35 -0.01 0.74
N LEU A 6 -1.20 -0.66 0.62
CA LEU A 6 0.09 -0.09 1.00
C LEU A 6 0.84 0.37 -0.23
N VAL A 7 1.09 1.69 -0.30
CA VAL A 7 1.88 2.32 -1.35
C VAL A 7 3.12 2.90 -0.72
N ALA A 8 4.27 2.28 -0.97
CA ALA A 8 5.55 2.75 -0.47
C ALA A 8 6.71 2.19 -1.30
N PRO A 9 7.92 2.76 -1.18
CA PRO A 9 9.11 2.18 -1.78
C PRO A 9 9.34 0.74 -1.29
N PRO A 10 9.95 -0.15 -2.10
CA PRO A 10 10.16 -1.56 -1.77
C PRO A 10 10.82 -1.78 -0.40
N VAL A 11 11.76 -0.91 -0.03
CA VAL A 11 12.49 -0.94 1.24
C VAL A 11 11.55 -0.65 2.41
N VAL A 12 10.63 0.29 2.25
CA VAL A 12 9.66 0.69 3.28
C VAL A 12 8.59 -0.38 3.43
N LEU A 13 8.09 -0.96 2.33
CA LEU A 13 7.13 -2.08 2.37
C LEU A 13 7.72 -3.29 3.12
N GLY A 14 8.98 -3.64 2.83
CA GLY A 14 9.69 -4.71 3.52
C GLY A 14 9.85 -4.45 5.03
N ALA A 15 10.07 -3.21 5.43
CA ALA A 15 10.13 -2.82 6.84
C ALA A 15 8.75 -2.79 7.51
N MET A 16 7.71 -2.37 6.78
CA MET A 16 6.33 -2.33 7.27
C MET A 16 5.78 -3.74 7.47
N ARG A 17 5.99 -4.68 6.54
CA ARG A 17 5.59 -6.10 6.72
C ARG A 17 6.09 -6.72 8.03
N LYS A 18 7.29 -6.34 8.48
CA LYS A 18 7.88 -6.85 9.74
C LYS A 18 7.32 -6.19 10.99
N LYS A 19 6.75 -4.98 10.88
CA LYS A 19 6.22 -4.18 11.99
C LYS A 19 4.70 -4.19 12.07
N LEU A 20 4.00 -4.59 11.00
CA LEU A 20 2.55 -4.68 10.97
C LEU A 20 2.06 -5.83 11.85
N HIS A 21 1.05 -5.54 12.68
CA HIS A 21 0.35 -6.57 13.44
C HIS A 21 -0.45 -7.48 12.51
N LYS A 22 -0.58 -8.75 12.89
CA LYS A 22 -1.23 -9.81 12.10
C LYS A 22 -2.60 -9.39 11.54
N GLU A 23 -3.41 -8.74 12.37
CA GLU A 23 -4.74 -8.26 12.00
C GLU A 23 -4.73 -7.16 10.91
N VAL A 24 -3.66 -6.35 10.85
CA VAL A 24 -3.50 -5.30 9.84
C VAL A 24 -2.91 -5.89 8.56
N GLY A 25 -1.98 -6.84 8.69
CA GLY A 25 -1.37 -7.57 7.57
C GLY A 25 -2.41 -8.38 6.79
N ASP A 26 -3.30 -9.08 7.49
CA ASP A 26 -4.37 -9.88 6.85
C ASP A 26 -5.40 -9.01 6.10
N LYS A 27 -5.47 -7.71 6.42
CA LYS A 27 -6.35 -6.73 5.76
C LYS A 27 -5.67 -6.01 4.59
N VAL A 28 -4.37 -6.26 4.34
CA VAL A 28 -3.66 -5.69 3.19
C VAL A 28 -4.09 -6.44 1.93
N THR A 29 -4.85 -5.76 1.08
CA THR A 29 -5.37 -6.36 -0.16
C THR A 29 -4.45 -6.13 -1.35
N ALA A 30 -3.62 -5.08 -1.31
CA ALA A 30 -2.66 -4.78 -2.36
C ALA A 30 -1.42 -4.04 -1.83
N GLU A 31 -0.27 -4.35 -2.42
CA GLU A 31 0.98 -3.64 -2.19
C GLU A 31 1.52 -3.10 -3.51
N ILE A 32 1.67 -1.78 -3.60
CA ILE A 32 2.17 -1.11 -4.80
C ILE A 32 3.57 -0.56 -4.49
N PRO A 33 4.65 -1.19 -5.01
CA PRO A 33 6.01 -0.73 -4.81
C PRO A 33 6.29 0.48 -5.72
N LYS A 34 5.72 1.64 -5.37
CA LYS A 34 5.96 2.91 -6.08
C LYS A 34 6.39 3.99 -5.07
N THR A 35 7.41 4.75 -5.44
CA THR A 35 7.77 6.01 -4.78
C THR A 35 6.71 7.05 -5.12
N MET A 36 5.68 7.17 -4.28
CA MET A 36 4.63 8.18 -4.44
C MET A 36 4.95 9.52 -3.78
N THR A 37 6.21 9.92 -3.81
CA THR A 37 6.56 11.30 -3.46
C THR A 37 5.85 12.19 -4.48
N ASN A 38 4.86 12.97 -4.05
CA ASN A 38 4.16 13.98 -4.85
C ASN A 38 3.06 13.49 -5.83
N HIS A 39 2.39 12.38 -5.54
CA HIS A 39 1.23 11.92 -6.33
C HIS A 39 -0.10 12.25 -5.65
N ASP A 40 -1.08 12.68 -6.45
CA ASP A 40 -2.40 13.05 -5.97
C ASP A 40 -3.28 11.83 -5.71
N ILE A 41 -4.24 11.95 -4.78
CA ILE A 41 -5.17 10.88 -4.40
C ILE A 41 -5.88 10.28 -5.63
N SER A 42 -6.19 11.10 -6.63
CA SER A 42 -6.83 10.68 -7.88
C SER A 42 -5.98 9.71 -8.71
N GLU A 43 -4.65 9.82 -8.66
CA GLU A 43 -3.76 8.87 -9.35
C GLU A 43 -3.71 7.52 -8.65
N ILE A 44 -3.88 7.51 -7.33
CA ILE A 44 -4.00 6.28 -6.53
C ILE A 44 -5.31 5.56 -6.89
N GLU A 45 -6.42 6.30 -7.01
CA GLU A 45 -7.71 5.74 -7.43
C GLU A 45 -7.64 5.14 -8.84
N ALA A 46 -7.02 5.82 -9.79
CA ALA A 46 -6.85 5.31 -11.15
C ALA A 46 -6.00 4.03 -11.20
N LEU A 47 -4.96 3.93 -10.38
CA LEU A 47 -4.13 2.73 -10.26
C LEU A 47 -4.88 1.56 -9.61
N LEU A 48 -5.77 1.83 -8.66
CA LEU A 48 -6.62 0.81 -8.05
C LEU A 48 -7.73 0.33 -8.97
N GLN A 49 -8.27 1.20 -9.83
CA GLN A 49 -9.28 0.81 -10.83
C GLN A 49 -8.71 -0.01 -12.00
N ALA A 50 -7.40 0.07 -12.24
CA ALA A 50 -6.73 -0.59 -13.36
C ALA A 50 -6.19 -2.00 -13.03
N ALA A 51 -6.29 -2.46 -11.78
CA ALA A 51 -5.82 -3.75 -11.30
C ALA A 51 -7.00 -4.73 -11.06
#